data_AF-A0A0L8ID50-F1
#
_entry.id   AF-A0A0L8ID50-F1
#
_cell.length_a   1.000
_cell.length_b   1.000
_cell.length_c   1.000
_cell.angle_alpha   90.00
_cell.angle_beta   90.00
_cell.angle_gamma   90.00
#
_symmetry.space_group_name_H-M   'P 1'
#
loop_
_entity.id
_entity.type
_entity.pdbx_description
1 polymer ?
#
loop_
_entity_poly.entity_id
_entity_poly.type
_entity_poly.pdbx_seq_one_letter_code
_entity_poly.pdbx_strand_id
1 'polypeptide(L)'
;MITRSADVKAFESSISTNVIVTSEGNVTWLSMVIFKSSCSIDVKFFPFDEQNCSMEFASWTYDAYQVNILTNGEDNGDMSNYIENSEWSLIGFQQKRHVVRF
;
A
#
# COMPACT_ATOMS: atom_id res chain seq x y z
N MET A 1 -4.21 -4.83 5.47
CA MET A 1 -5.44 -4.32 4.84
C MET A 1 -5.32 -2.82 4.65
N ILE A 2 -5.85 -2.27 3.56
CA ILE A 2 -5.93 -0.82 3.38
C ILE A 2 -6.98 -0.21 4.32
N THR A 3 -6.63 0.79 5.11
CA THR A 3 -7.54 1.40 6.10
C THR A 3 -8.38 2.53 5.50
N ARG A 4 -7.86 3.24 4.50
CA ARG A 4 -8.54 4.33 3.78
C ARG A 4 -8.95 3.92 2.37
N SER A 5 -9.78 2.88 2.29
CA SER A 5 -10.34 2.41 1.01
C SER A 5 -11.55 3.26 0.59
N ALA A 6 -11.64 3.56 -0.71
CA ALA A 6 -12.84 4.11 -1.35
C ALA A 6 -13.76 2.99 -1.91
N ASP A 7 -13.33 1.73 -1.86
CA ASP A 7 -14.09 0.57 -2.34
C ASP A 7 -14.12 -0.54 -1.28
N VAL A 8 -15.34 -0.94 -0.89
CA VAL A 8 -15.57 -1.98 0.12
C VAL A 8 -15.27 -3.38 -0.44
N LYS A 9 -15.26 -3.54 -1.78
CA LYS A 9 -15.07 -4.82 -2.47
C LYS A 9 -13.61 -5.14 -2.80
N ALA A 10 -12.66 -4.28 -2.46
CA ALA A 10 -11.23 -4.49 -2.74
C ALA A 10 -10.67 -5.80 -2.13
N PHE A 11 -11.37 -6.39 -1.17
CA PHE A 11 -11.01 -7.67 -0.54
C PHE A 11 -11.47 -8.91 -1.34
N GLU A 12 -12.53 -8.81 -2.15
CA GLU A 12 -13.16 -9.97 -2.79
C GLU A 12 -12.39 -10.50 -4.01
N SER A 13 -11.53 -9.69 -4.65
CA SER A 13 -10.84 -10.05 -5.90
C SER A 13 -9.40 -10.55 -5.73
N SER A 14 -8.82 -10.49 -4.53
CA SER A 14 -7.35 -10.52 -4.34
C SER A 14 -6.77 -11.73 -3.59
N ILE A 15 -7.61 -12.67 -3.14
CA ILE A 15 -7.18 -13.69 -2.16
C ILE A 15 -6.97 -15.08 -2.79
N SER A 16 -7.31 -15.26 -4.07
CA SER A 16 -7.19 -16.57 -4.73
C SER A 16 -5.87 -16.73 -5.50
N THR A 17 -4.72 -16.52 -4.84
CA THR A 17 -3.40 -16.82 -5.42
C THR A 17 -2.62 -17.80 -4.57
N ASN A 18 -1.70 -18.54 -5.20
CA ASN A 18 -0.83 -19.47 -4.49
C ASN A 18 0.18 -18.74 -3.60
N VAL A 19 0.59 -19.41 -2.52
CA VAL A 19 1.66 -18.96 -1.63
C VAL A 19 2.91 -19.82 -1.84
N ILE A 20 4.07 -19.23 -1.59
CA ILE A 20 5.35 -19.95 -1.61
C ILE A 20 5.73 -20.27 -0.17
N VAL A 21 6.00 -21.54 0.11
CA VAL A 21 6.36 -22.03 1.45
C VAL A 21 7.73 -22.71 1.37
N THR A 22 8.66 -22.32 2.24
CA THR A 22 9.98 -22.94 2.33
C THR A 22 10.04 -24.00 3.43
N SER A 23 11.05 -24.88 3.40
CA SER A 23 11.26 -25.92 4.42
C SER A 23 11.52 -25.36 5.83
N GLU A 24 11.99 -24.11 5.91
CA GLU A 24 12.26 -23.40 7.16
C GLU A 24 10.99 -22.79 7.77
N GLY A 25 9.84 -22.93 7.10
CA GLY A 25 8.57 -22.37 7.54
C GLY A 25 8.32 -20.92 7.11
N ASN A 26 9.16 -20.36 6.24
CA ASN A 26 8.92 -19.03 5.69
C ASN A 26 7.79 -19.09 4.65
N VAL A 27 6.85 -18.16 4.76
CA VAL A 27 5.71 -18.03 3.84
C VAL A 27 5.78 -16.69 3.13
N THR A 28 5.86 -16.75 1.80
CA THR A 28 5.83 -15.57 0.94
C THR A 28 4.53 -15.56 0.15
N TRP A 29 3.76 -14.49 0.29
CA TRP A 29 2.53 -14.28 -0.47
C TRP A 29 2.65 -13.04 -1.35
N LEU A 30 2.68 -13.26 -2.67
CA LEU A 30 2.69 -12.21 -3.68
C LEU A 30 1.29 -12.13 -4.28
N SER A 31 0.53 -11.11 -3.89
CA SER A 31 -0.83 -10.87 -4.42
C SER A 31 -0.85 -9.60 -5.27
N MET A 32 -1.47 -9.71 -6.44
CA MET A 32 -1.73 -8.57 -7.33
C MET A 32 -3.09 -7.98 -6.95
N VAL A 33 -3.09 -6.71 -6.53
CA VAL A 33 -4.29 -6.03 -6.03
C VAL A 33 -4.41 -4.66 -6.65
N ILE A 34 -5.63 -4.30 -7.06
CA ILE A 34 -5.99 -2.93 -7.42
C ILE A 34 -6.54 -2.26 -6.17
N PHE A 35 -5.77 -1.36 -5.57
CA PHE A 35 -6.22 -0.55 -4.44
C PHE A 35 -6.93 0.71 -4.93
N LYS A 36 -8.16 0.93 -4.43
CA LYS A 36 -8.87 2.20 -4.60
C LYS A 36 -8.84 2.93 -3.27
N SER A 37 -7.95 3.89 -3.12
CA SER A 37 -7.85 4.70 -1.91
C SER A 37 -8.70 5.96 -2.01
N SER A 38 -9.05 6.53 -0.86
CA SER A 38 -9.58 7.89 -0.78
C SER A 38 -8.43 8.86 -0.51
N CYS A 39 -8.32 9.90 -1.33
CA CYS A 39 -7.31 10.95 -1.20
C CYS A 39 -7.98 12.33 -1.34
N SER A 40 -7.54 13.30 -0.54
CA SER A 40 -7.94 14.69 -0.67
C SER A 40 -7.11 15.36 -1.76
N ILE A 41 -7.77 16.02 -2.70
CA ILE A 41 -7.14 16.70 -3.85
C ILE A 41 -7.20 18.21 -3.65
N ASP A 42 -6.09 18.91 -3.90
CA ASP A 42 -6.03 20.38 -3.90
C ASP A 42 -5.92 20.90 -5.34
N VAL A 43 -7.00 21.52 -5.83
CA VAL A 43 -7.12 22.00 -7.23
C VAL A 43 -6.76 23.48 -7.39
N LYS A 44 -6.11 24.11 -6.41
CA LYS A 44 -5.81 25.55 -6.43
C LYS A 44 -5.03 26.01 -7.66
N PHE A 45 -4.16 25.15 -8.21
CA PHE A 45 -3.25 25.48 -9.31
C PHE A 45 -3.51 24.69 -10.60
N PHE A 46 -4.69 24.09 -10.73
CA PHE A 46 -5.05 23.31 -11.92
C PHE A 46 -4.79 24.09 -13.23
N PRO A 47 -4.16 23.48 -14.28
CA PRO A 47 -3.76 22.07 -14.40
C PRO A 47 -2.30 21.78 -13.99
N PHE A 48 -1.64 22.71 -13.28
CA PHE A 48 -0.23 22.61 -12.88
C PHE A 48 -0.11 22.39 -11.36
N ASP A 49 -0.93 21.49 -10.85
CA ASP A 49 -1.02 21.12 -9.45
C ASP A 49 -0.21 19.86 -9.13
N GLU A 50 0.28 19.78 -7.89
CA GLU A 50 0.92 18.58 -7.34
C GLU A 50 -0.02 17.95 -6.31
N GLN A 51 -0.12 16.61 -6.33
CA GLN A 51 -1.00 15.86 -5.44
C GLN A 51 -0.20 14.92 -4.55
N ASN A 52 -0.50 14.92 -3.24
CA ASN A 52 0.13 14.04 -2.26
C ASN A 52 -0.91 13.11 -1.65
N CYS A 53 -0.92 11.86 -2.11
CA CYS A 53 -1.84 10.83 -1.66
C CYS A 53 -1.13 9.77 -0.81
N SER A 54 -1.75 9.38 0.30
CA SER A 54 -1.26 8.33 1.18
C SER A 54 -2.13 7.08 1.09
N MET A 55 -1.47 5.93 1.17
CA MET A 55 -2.11 4.63 1.37
C MET A 55 -1.65 4.09 2.71
N GLU A 56 -2.62 3.79 3.58
CA GLU A 56 -2.36 3.27 4.92
C GLU A 56 -2.70 1.78 4.95
N PHE A 57 -1.72 0.96 5.35
CA PHE A 57 -1.87 -0.48 5.50
C PHE A 57 -1.73 -0.86 6.96
N ALA A 58 -2.70 -1.60 7.48
CA ALA A 58 -2.68 -2.10 8.85
C ALA A 58 -3.31 -3.49 8.96
N SER A 59 -3.03 -4.16 10.08
CA SER A 59 -3.84 -5.29 10.53
C SER A 59 -5.21 -4.77 10.93
N TRP A 60 -6.27 -5.51 10.56
CA TRP A 60 -7.64 -5.14 10.92
C TRP A 60 -8.01 -5.62 12.32
N THR A 61 -7.58 -6.83 12.68
CA THR A 61 -8.04 -7.53 13.89
C THR A 61 -6.99 -7.66 14.97
N TYR A 62 -5.71 -7.61 14.61
CA TYR A 62 -4.59 -7.86 15.52
C TYR A 62 -3.82 -6.57 15.81
N ASP A 63 -3.41 -6.41 17.06
CA ASP A 63 -2.51 -5.35 17.47
C ASP A 63 -1.03 -5.66 17.15
N ALA A 64 -0.13 -4.75 17.52
CA ALA A 64 1.30 -4.86 17.26
C ALA A 64 2.02 -5.93 18.12
N TYR A 65 1.41 -6.40 19.22
CA TYR A 65 1.97 -7.49 20.04
C TYR A 65 1.67 -8.85 19.40
N GLN A 66 0.58 -8.96 18.65
CA GLN A 66 0.18 -10.17 17.95
C GLN A 66 0.74 -10.23 16.51
N VAL A 67 0.70 -9.10 15.80
CA VAL A 67 1.21 -8.99 14.42
C VAL A 67 2.06 -7.73 14.28
N ASN A 68 3.37 -7.92 14.15
CA ASN A 68 4.31 -6.84 13.93
C ASN A 68 4.61 -6.67 12.44
N ILE A 69 4.01 -5.65 11.81
CA ILE A 69 4.27 -5.32 10.40
C ILE A 69 5.58 -4.53 10.29
N LEU A 70 6.50 -5.01 9.45
CA LEU A 70 7.79 -4.40 9.18
C LEU A 70 7.88 -4.01 7.69
N THR A 71 8.61 -2.93 7.40
CA THR A 71 9.01 -2.59 6.03
C THR A 71 10.30 -3.35 5.69
N ASN A 72 10.62 -3.46 4.40
CA ASN A 72 11.82 -4.16 3.92
C ASN A 72 13.14 -3.40 4.20
N GLY A 73 13.13 -2.38 5.07
CA GLY A 73 14.30 -1.57 5.42
C GLY A 73 14.58 -0.40 4.48
N GLU A 74 13.81 -0.25 3.40
CA GLU A 74 13.93 0.87 2.46
C GLU A 74 12.93 1.98 2.79
N ASP A 75 13.34 3.24 2.61
CA ASP A 75 12.45 4.40 2.80
C ASP A 75 11.56 4.67 1.58
N ASN A 76 11.99 4.21 0.40
CA ASN A 76 11.23 4.34 -0.83
C ASN A 76 10.48 3.04 -1.13
N GLY A 77 9.38 3.14 -1.87
CA GLY A 77 8.72 1.96 -2.41
C GLY A 77 9.41 1.48 -3.69
N ASP A 78 9.28 0.18 -3.96
CA ASP A 78 9.85 -0.43 -5.16
C ASP A 78 9.14 0.08 -6.43
N MET A 79 9.92 0.66 -7.34
CA MET A 79 9.46 1.18 -8.63
C MET A 79 10.06 0.43 -9.83
N SER A 80 10.73 -0.72 -9.61
CA SER A 80 11.40 -1.50 -10.65
C SER A 80 10.48 -1.92 -11.81
N ASN A 81 9.18 -2.06 -11.54
CA ASN A 81 8.15 -2.44 -12.50
C ASN A 81 7.09 -1.33 -12.72
N TYR A 82 7.42 -0.07 -12.40
CA TYR A 82 6.51 1.05 -12.61
C TYR A 82 6.31 1.33 -14.11
N ILE A 83 5.06 1.53 -14.51
CA ILE A 83 4.68 1.92 -15.86
C ILE A 83 4.23 3.39 -15.80
N GLU A 84 4.86 4.24 -16.59
CA GLU A 84 4.57 5.67 -16.63
C GLU A 84 3.13 5.95 -17.08
N ASN A 85 2.50 6.93 -16.44
CA ASN A 85 1.17 7.42 -16.80
C ASN A 85 1.29 8.61 -17.78
N SER A 86 0.33 8.75 -18.69
CA SER A 86 0.33 9.83 -19.69
C SER A 86 -0.09 11.19 -19.17
N GLU A 87 -0.81 11.23 -18.05
CA GLU A 87 -1.35 12.45 -17.45
C GLU A 87 -0.58 12.86 -16.18
N TRP A 88 -0.13 11.87 -15.40
CA TRP A 88 0.51 12.07 -14.11
C TRP A 88 1.99 11.67 -14.14
N SER A 89 2.84 12.55 -13.60
CA SER A 89 4.24 12.22 -13.32
C SER A 89 4.39 11.86 -11.84
N LEU A 90 4.99 10.70 -11.56
CA LEU A 90 5.27 10.27 -10.19
C LEU A 90 6.57 10.92 -9.70
N ILE A 91 6.46 11.92 -8.82
CA ILE A 91 7.62 12.67 -8.30
C ILE A 91 8.33 11.90 -7.18
N GLY A 92 7.59 11.15 -6.36
CA GLY A 92 8.16 10.38 -5.26
C GLY A 92 7.21 9.32 -4.70
N PHE A 93 7.78 8.20 -4.28
CA PHE A 93 7.06 7.09 -3.67
C PHE A 93 7.80 6.62 -2.41
N GLN A 94 7.30 7.04 -1.25
CA GLN A 94 7.93 6.79 0.04
C GLN A 94 7.03 5.93 0.93
N GLN A 95 7.66 5.09 1.76
CA GLN A 95 6.99 4.30 2.78
C GLN A 95 7.49 4.68 4.17
N LYS A 96 6.58 4.75 5.14
CA LYS A 96 6.91 5.04 6.53
C LYS A 96 6.12 4.11 7.45
N ARG A 97 6.82 3.50 8.41
CA ARG A 97 6.18 2.69 9.45
C ARG A 97 5.76 3.58 10.61
N HIS A 98 4.46 3.59 10.91
CA HIS A 98 3.91 4.30 12.06
C HIS A 98 3.50 3.31 13.15
N VAL A 99 3.98 3.52 14.38
CA VAL A 99 3.63 2.69 15.55
C VAL A 99 2.81 3.51 16.51
N VAL A 100 1.54 3.15 16.67
CA VAL A 100 0.65 3.74 17.68
C VAL A 100 0.75 2.91 18.96
N ARG A 101 1.04 3.56 20.08
CA ARG A 101 1.00 2.96 21.41
C ARG A 101 -0.21 3.53 22.14
N PHE A 102 -1.02 2.65 22.72
CA PHE A 102 -2.16 3.01 23.54
C PHE A 102 -1.83 2.78 25.02
#